data_AF-A0A243RDL0-F1
#
_entry.id   AF-A0A243RDL0-F1
#
_cell.length_a   1.000
_cell.length_b   1.000
_cell.length_c   1.000
_cell.angle_alpha   90.00
_cell.angle_beta   90.00
_cell.angle_gamma   90.00
#
_symmetry.space_group_name_H-M   'P 1'
#
loop_
_entity.id
_entity.type
_entity.pdbx_description
1 polymer ?
#
loop_
_entity_poly.entity_id
_entity_poly.type
_entity_poly.pdbx_seq_one_letter_code
_entity_poly.pdbx_strand_id
1 'polypeptide(L)'
;MPTAIAVTSADMALPPQDERTLPAVVLRDVDRRPLEQALAEMQTLVEQHGHVIVVCSQAAPTAVQRRLHTLRSLMESDRIALFRPDLPPLGLAVLARQLRQLASCDISPGVLASAGRLLVHYIHAGALLNSVARLDRVP
;
A
#
# COMPACT_ATOMS: atom_id res chain seq x y z
N MET A 1 8.97 -7.51 -15.54
CA MET A 1 7.50 -7.29 -15.45
C MET A 1 7.26 -6.31 -14.31
N PRO A 2 6.58 -5.19 -14.56
CA PRO A 2 6.54 -4.05 -13.62
C PRO A 2 5.59 -4.31 -12.45
N THR A 3 6.06 -4.31 -11.20
CA THR A 3 5.18 -4.53 -10.03
C THR A 3 4.44 -3.26 -9.62
N ALA A 4 3.12 -3.30 -9.47
CA ALA A 4 2.34 -2.17 -8.95
C ALA A 4 2.30 -2.14 -7.43
N ILE A 5 2.39 -0.94 -6.85
CA ILE A 5 2.17 -0.70 -5.42
C ILE A 5 0.81 -0.03 -5.24
N ALA A 6 -0.08 -0.71 -4.53
CA ALA A 6 -1.39 -0.20 -4.18
C ALA A 6 -1.44 0.21 -2.70
N VAL A 7 -2.15 1.29 -2.38
CA VAL A 7 -2.35 1.78 -1.01
C VAL A 7 -3.84 1.91 -0.71
N THR A 8 -4.22 1.78 0.56
CA THR A 8 -5.63 1.78 0.99
C THR A 8 -6.17 3.17 1.35
N SER A 9 -5.32 4.19 1.47
CA SER A 9 -5.72 5.59 1.66
C SER A 9 -4.92 6.52 0.74
N ALA A 10 -5.53 7.63 0.33
CA ALA A 10 -4.88 8.66 -0.48
C ALA A 10 -3.72 9.34 0.25
N ASP A 11 -3.81 9.48 1.58
CA ASP A 11 -2.75 10.10 2.40
C ASP A 11 -1.45 9.26 2.43
N MET A 12 -1.55 7.99 2.02
CA MET A 12 -0.42 7.08 1.89
C MET A 12 0.25 7.17 0.51
N ALA A 13 -0.36 7.85 -0.45
CA ALA A 13 0.16 8.04 -1.80
C ALA A 13 0.98 9.34 -1.89
N LEU A 14 2.21 9.33 -1.37
CA LEU A 14 3.13 10.47 -1.55
C LEU A 14 3.39 10.72 -3.04
N PRO A 15 3.55 11.99 -3.48
CA PRO A 15 3.84 12.28 -4.87
C PRO A 15 5.15 11.60 -5.31
N PRO A 16 5.24 11.14 -6.57
CA PRO A 16 6.48 10.64 -7.13
C PRO A 16 7.53 11.76 -7.15
N GLN A 17 8.79 11.44 -6.84
CA GLN A 17 9.91 12.40 -6.89
C GLN A 17 10.64 12.38 -8.24
N ASP A 18 10.35 11.41 -9.09
CA ASP A 18 10.99 11.19 -10.39
C ASP A 18 9.91 10.72 -11.39
N GLU A 19 10.00 11.18 -12.64
CA GLU A 19 9.10 10.84 -13.75
C GLU A 19 9.08 9.34 -14.05
N ARG A 20 10.14 8.62 -13.68
CA ARG A 20 10.25 7.15 -13.88
C ARG A 20 9.47 6.33 -12.85
N THR A 21 9.01 6.94 -11.77
CA THR A 21 8.30 6.22 -10.69
C THR A 21 6.81 6.15 -10.99
N LEU A 22 6.28 4.95 -11.17
CA LEU A 22 4.83 4.74 -11.34
C LEU A 22 4.05 5.32 -10.13
N PRO A 23 2.89 5.96 -10.35
CA PRO A 23 2.05 6.46 -9.27
C PRO A 23 1.52 5.28 -8.44
N ALA A 24 1.32 5.51 -7.14
CA ALA A 24 0.64 4.52 -6.28
C ALA A 24 -0.83 4.41 -6.70
N VAL A 25 -1.34 3.19 -6.80
CA VAL A 25 -2.78 2.97 -7.03
C VAL A 25 -3.50 3.07 -5.70
N VAL A 26 -4.49 3.96 -5.60
CA VAL A 26 -5.23 4.16 -4.36
C VAL A 26 -6.53 3.37 -4.40
N LEU A 27 -6.61 2.30 -3.61
CA LEU A 27 -7.80 1.46 -3.44
C LEU A 27 -8.78 2.12 -2.46
N ARG A 28 -9.43 3.21 -2.89
CA ARG A 28 -10.37 3.98 -2.06
C ARG A 28 -11.60 3.15 -1.69
N ASP A 29 -12.05 3.30 -0.45
CA ASP A 29 -13.33 2.79 0.05
C ASP A 29 -13.62 1.33 -0.34
N VAL A 30 -12.60 0.46 -0.34
CA VAL A 30 -12.71 -0.92 -0.82
C VAL A 30 -13.78 -1.71 -0.05
N ASP A 31 -14.00 -1.38 1.22
CA ASP A 31 -15.03 -1.96 2.07
C ASP A 31 -16.45 -1.49 1.71
N ARG A 32 -16.61 -0.30 1.12
CA ARG A 32 -17.92 0.26 0.76
C ARG A 32 -18.33 -0.02 -0.67
N ARG A 33 -17.36 -0.22 -1.58
CA ARG A 33 -17.65 -0.51 -2.99
C ARG A 33 -18.20 -1.92 -3.19
N PRO A 34 -19.02 -2.14 -4.25
CA PRO A 34 -19.44 -3.48 -4.66
C PRO A 34 -18.23 -4.39 -4.89
N LEU A 35 -18.33 -5.64 -4.44
CA LEU A 35 -17.22 -6.59 -4.49
C LEU A 35 -16.76 -6.84 -5.93
N GLU A 36 -17.69 -6.98 -6.87
CA GLU A 36 -17.44 -7.19 -8.30
C GLU A 36 -16.62 -6.04 -8.90
N GLN A 37 -16.94 -4.80 -8.53
CA GLN A 37 -16.22 -3.63 -9.03
C GLN A 37 -14.79 -3.56 -8.48
N ALA A 38 -14.61 -3.84 -7.18
CA ALA A 38 -13.28 -3.90 -6.58
C ALA A 38 -12.43 -5.06 -7.13
N LEU A 39 -13.08 -6.19 -7.46
CA LEU A 39 -12.44 -7.34 -8.09
C LEU A 39 -11.98 -7.01 -9.52
N ALA A 40 -12.85 -6.41 -10.33
CA ALA A 40 -12.51 -6.02 -11.70
C ALA A 40 -11.35 -5.00 -11.75
N GLU A 41 -11.34 -4.03 -10.83
CA GLU A 41 -10.23 -3.06 -10.72
C GLU A 41 -8.91 -3.76 -10.36
N MET A 42 -8.95 -4.67 -9.38
CA MET A 42 -7.75 -5.42 -8.98
C MET A 42 -7.27 -6.35 -10.09
N GLN A 43 -8.17 -7.01 -10.80
CA GLN A 43 -7.85 -7.88 -11.92
C GLN A 43 -7.20 -7.10 -13.06
N THR A 44 -7.78 -5.96 -13.44
CA THR A 44 -7.20 -5.05 -14.44
C THR A 44 -5.78 -4.65 -14.04
N LEU A 45 -5.57 -4.35 -12.76
CA LEU A 45 -4.26 -3.94 -12.26
C LEU A 45 -3.23 -5.08 -12.35
N VAL A 46 -3.62 -6.30 -11.97
CA VAL A 46 -2.77 -7.50 -12.07
C VAL A 46 -2.49 -7.85 -13.53
N GLU A 47 -3.43 -7.68 -14.45
CA GLU A 47 -3.21 -7.93 -15.87
C GLU A 47 -2.22 -6.92 -16.48
N GLN A 48 -2.30 -5.65 -16.07
CA GLN A 48 -1.41 -4.59 -16.54
C GLN A 48 0.03 -4.72 -15.99
N HIS A 49 0.18 -5.14 -14.74
CA HIS A 49 1.46 -5.10 -14.01
C HIS A 49 2.04 -6.50 -13.70
N GLY A 50 1.24 -7.54 -13.84
CA GLY A 50 1.61 -8.91 -13.49
C GLY A 50 1.59 -9.19 -11.99
N HIS A 51 2.07 -8.27 -11.14
CA HIS A 51 2.04 -8.40 -9.67
C HIS A 51 1.62 -7.11 -8.99
N VAL A 52 0.92 -7.24 -7.86
CA VAL A 52 0.44 -6.12 -7.06
C VAL A 52 0.80 -6.34 -5.60
N ILE A 53 1.44 -5.35 -4.99
CA ILE A 53 1.66 -5.30 -3.54
C ILE A 53 0.71 -4.25 -2.95
N VAL A 54 -0.25 -4.70 -2.15
CA VAL A 54 -1.18 -3.83 -1.44
C VAL A 54 -0.62 -3.51 -0.07
N VAL A 55 -0.31 -2.24 0.18
CA VAL A 55 0.16 -1.74 1.47
C VAL A 55 -1.03 -1.17 2.26
N CYS A 56 -1.26 -1.71 3.45
CA CYS A 56 -2.39 -1.37 4.31
C CYS A 56 -1.91 -0.99 5.71
N SER A 57 -2.53 0.04 6.31
CA SER A 57 -2.22 0.44 7.68
C SER A 57 -2.84 -0.52 8.69
N GLN A 58 -2.20 -0.69 9.85
CA GLN A 58 -2.81 -1.37 11.00
C GLN A 58 -4.07 -0.65 11.51
N ALA A 59 -4.16 0.66 11.32
CA ALA A 59 -5.33 1.45 11.70
C ALA A 59 -6.53 1.26 10.74
N ALA A 60 -6.36 0.55 9.63
CA ALA A 60 -7.45 0.32 8.68
C ALA A 60 -8.55 -0.55 9.31
N PRO A 61 -9.84 -0.21 9.06
CA PRO A 61 -10.96 -0.99 9.59
C PRO A 61 -10.87 -2.48 9.24
N THR A 62 -11.33 -3.34 10.15
CA THR A 62 -11.34 -4.80 9.91
C THR A 62 -12.14 -5.17 8.66
N ALA A 63 -13.15 -4.37 8.28
CA ALA A 63 -13.91 -4.55 7.03
C ALA A 63 -13.02 -4.46 5.78
N VAL A 64 -12.11 -3.48 5.72
CA VAL A 64 -11.12 -3.33 4.64
C VAL A 64 -10.22 -4.55 4.56
N GLN A 65 -9.74 -5.04 5.72
CA GLN A 65 -8.86 -6.20 5.78
C GLN A 65 -9.55 -7.46 5.27
N ARG A 66 -10.78 -7.73 5.75
CA ARG A 66 -11.58 -8.88 5.30
C ARG A 66 -11.84 -8.79 3.80
N ARG A 67 -12.21 -7.62 3.30
CA ARG A 67 -12.45 -7.38 1.88
C ARG A 67 -11.20 -7.68 1.03
N LEU A 68 -10.02 -7.21 1.43
CA LEU A 68 -8.77 -7.49 0.72
C LEU A 68 -8.44 -8.99 0.70
N HIS A 69 -8.68 -9.70 1.81
CA HIS A 69 -8.51 -11.15 1.84
C HIS A 69 -9.51 -11.87 0.94
N THR A 70 -10.77 -11.43 0.89
CA THR A 70 -11.77 -11.95 -0.03
C THR A 70 -11.36 -11.74 -1.49
N LEU A 71 -10.93 -10.53 -1.85
CA LEU A 71 -10.43 -10.24 -3.20
C LEU A 71 -9.26 -11.15 -3.59
N ARG A 72 -8.26 -11.28 -2.70
CA ARG A 72 -7.13 -12.20 -2.93
C ARG A 72 -7.59 -13.64 -3.11
N SER A 73 -8.55 -14.11 -2.31
CA SER A 73 -9.08 -15.47 -2.40
C SER A 73 -9.85 -15.72 -3.70
N LEU A 74 -10.63 -14.73 -4.17
CA LEU A 74 -11.42 -14.85 -5.40
C LEU A 74 -10.58 -14.82 -6.67
N MET A 75 -9.43 -14.15 -6.64
CA MET A 75 -8.52 -14.08 -7.78
C MET A 75 -7.69 -15.34 -7.99
N GLU A 76 -7.69 -16.26 -7.01
CA GLU A 76 -6.96 -17.54 -7.04
C GLU A 76 -5.50 -17.38 -7.51
N SER A 77 -4.89 -16.24 -7.18
CA SER A 77 -3.60 -15.84 -7.73
C SER A 77 -2.62 -15.41 -6.65
N ASP A 78 -1.42 -15.98 -6.70
CA ASP A 78 -0.28 -15.56 -5.86
C ASP A 78 0.33 -14.23 -6.31
N ARG A 79 -0.25 -13.59 -7.33
CA ARG A 79 0.21 -12.31 -7.88
C ARG A 79 -0.11 -11.11 -6.99
N ILE A 80 -0.85 -11.31 -5.90
CA ILE A 80 -1.24 -10.25 -4.95
C ILE A 80 -0.63 -10.52 -3.58
N ALA A 81 0.26 -9.62 -3.16
CA ALA A 81 0.80 -9.60 -1.81
C ALA A 81 0.06 -8.55 -0.97
N LEU A 82 -0.43 -8.94 0.21
CA LEU A 82 -0.98 -8.01 1.19
C LEU A 82 0.11 -7.72 2.24
N PHE A 83 0.51 -6.46 2.37
CA PHE A 83 1.55 -6.02 3.29
C PHE A 83 0.99 -5.04 4.31
N ARG A 84 1.06 -5.41 5.59
CA ARG A 84 0.48 -4.62 6.70
C ARG A 84 1.51 -4.36 7.79
N PRO A 85 2.46 -3.45 7.55
CA PRO A 85 3.53 -3.14 8.50
C PRO A 85 2.99 -2.37 9.71
N ASP A 86 3.67 -2.54 10.85
CA ASP A 86 3.41 -1.75 12.05
C ASP A 86 4.10 -0.38 11.97
N LEU A 87 3.60 0.45 11.06
CA LEU A 87 4.09 1.81 10.85
C LEU A 87 2.94 2.82 10.98
N PRO A 88 3.21 4.01 11.54
CA PRO A 88 2.24 5.10 11.49
C PRO A 88 1.99 5.53 10.03
N PRO A 89 0.88 6.24 9.74
CA PRO A 89 0.47 6.57 8.37
C PRO A 89 1.58 7.21 7.52
N LEU A 90 2.36 8.14 8.09
CA LEU A 90 3.50 8.77 7.41
C LEU A 90 4.62 7.78 7.09
N GLY A 91 4.98 6.89 8.03
CA GLY A 91 5.99 5.86 7.79
C GLY A 91 5.57 4.89 6.70
N LEU A 92 4.29 4.54 6.66
CA LEU A 92 3.70 3.70 5.61
C LEU A 92 3.70 4.41 4.25
N ALA A 93 3.42 5.71 4.22
CA ALA A 93 3.49 6.52 2.99
C ALA A 93 4.91 6.58 2.42
N VAL A 94 5.92 6.72 3.30
CA VAL A 94 7.35 6.67 2.92
C VAL A 94 7.73 5.29 2.40
N LEU A 95 7.32 4.22 3.09
CA LEU A 95 7.53 2.85 2.66
C LEU A 95 6.93 2.60 1.27
N ALA A 96 5.66 2.99 1.06
CA ALA A 96 4.99 2.85 -0.23
C ALA A 96 5.72 3.62 -1.34
N ARG A 97 6.30 4.79 -1.03
CA ARG A 97 7.16 5.52 -1.97
C ARG A 97 8.45 4.77 -2.29
N GLN A 98 9.17 4.27 -1.29
CA GLN A 98 10.42 3.52 -1.49
C GLN A 98 10.19 2.24 -2.30
N LEU A 99 9.12 1.51 -2.03
CA LEU A 99 8.75 0.33 -2.79
C LEU A 99 8.46 0.66 -4.26
N ARG A 100 7.85 1.81 -4.57
CA ARG A 100 7.64 2.24 -5.97
C ARG A 100 8.93 2.57 -6.69
N GLN A 101 9.88 3.22 -6.00
CA GLN A 101 11.20 3.47 -6.56
C GLN A 101 11.91 2.15 -6.89
N LEU A 102 11.89 1.20 -5.96
CA LEU A 102 12.46 -0.13 -6.17
C LEU A 102 11.74 -0.93 -7.27
N ALA A 103 10.43 -0.80 -7.40
CA ALA A 103 9.64 -1.45 -8.45
C ALA A 103 10.02 -1.00 -9.87
N SER A 104 10.52 0.23 -10.03
CA SER A 104 11.00 0.74 -11.32
C SER A 104 12.34 0.11 -11.77
N CYS A 105 13.05 -0.57 -10.87
CA CYS A 105 14.35 -1.18 -11.13
C CYS A 105 14.28 -2.65 -11.59
N ASP A 106 13.14 -3.11 -12.12
CA ASP A 106 12.90 -4.50 -12.57
C ASP A 106 13.20 -5.57 -11.50
N ILE A 107 13.01 -5.25 -10.22
CA ILE A 107 13.19 -6.16 -9.10
C ILE A 107 12.04 -7.18 -9.05
N SER A 108 12.35 -8.43 -8.70
CA SER A 108 11.32 -9.47 -8.59
C SER A 108 10.32 -9.17 -7.45
N PRO A 109 9.04 -9.52 -7.59
CA PRO A 109 8.01 -9.23 -6.59
C PRO A 109 8.33 -9.82 -5.21
N GLY A 110 8.93 -11.01 -5.16
CA GLY A 110 9.34 -11.66 -3.91
C GLY A 110 10.47 -10.91 -3.18
N VAL A 111 11.42 -10.37 -3.94
CA VAL A 111 12.49 -9.52 -3.39
C VAL A 111 11.92 -8.19 -2.93
N LEU A 112 10.99 -7.60 -3.68
CA LEU A 112 10.34 -6.34 -3.31
C LEU A 112 9.51 -6.46 -2.03
N ALA A 113 8.76 -7.54 -1.88
CA ALA A 113 8.03 -7.85 -0.64
C ALA A 113 8.98 -8.05 0.55
N SER A 114 10.13 -8.70 0.33
CA SER A 114 11.15 -8.91 1.36
C SER A 114 11.87 -7.60 1.74
N ALA A 115 12.18 -6.77 0.75
CA ALA A 115 12.74 -5.43 0.95
C ALA A 115 11.77 -4.56 1.78
N GLY A 116 10.47 -4.65 1.53
CA GLY A 116 9.46 -4.00 2.36
C GLY A 116 9.57 -4.35 3.84
N ARG A 117 9.76 -5.64 4.18
CA ARG A 117 9.96 -6.08 5.57
C ARG A 117 11.24 -5.50 6.19
N LEU A 118 12.33 -5.43 5.42
CA LEU A 118 13.58 -4.83 5.89
C LEU A 118 13.44 -3.31 6.09
N LEU A 119 12.84 -2.61 5.13
CA LEU A 119 12.65 -1.16 5.17
C LEU A 119 11.84 -0.72 6.39
N VAL A 120 10.85 -1.51 6.83
CA VAL A 120 10.10 -1.24 8.07
C VAL A 120 11.02 -1.05 9.29
N HIS A 121 12.13 -1.79 9.36
CA HIS A 121 13.08 -1.66 10.47
C HIS A 121 13.93 -0.39 10.41
N TYR A 122 14.04 0.23 9.23
CA TYR A 122 14.83 1.45 9.01
C TYR A 122 13.97 2.70 8.91
N ILE A 123 12.64 2.55 8.79
CA ILE A 123 11.71 3.67 8.76
C ILE A 123 11.36 4.03 10.20
N HIS A 124 11.94 5.13 10.66
CA HIS A 124 11.55 5.77 11.90
C HIS A 124 10.69 6.99 11.58
N ALA A 125 9.42 6.92 11.93
CA ALA A 125 8.49 8.03 11.80
C ALA A 125 8.17 8.56 13.21
N GLY A 126 8.66 9.77 13.49
CA GLY A 126 8.35 10.51 14.71
C GLY A 126 7.54 11.76 14.38
N ALA A 127 6.69 12.19 15.31
CA ALA A 127 6.05 13.50 15.25
C ALA A 127 6.84 14.47 16.13
N LEU A 128 7.27 15.60 15.58
CA LEU A 128 7.78 16.71 16.39
C LEU A 128 6.58 17.46 16.97
N LEU A 129 6.14 17.05 18.16
CA LEU A 129 5.08 17.75 18.89
C LEU A 129 5.69 18.99 19.56
N ASN A 130 5.55 20.16 18.92
CA ASN A 130 6.01 21.43 19.50
C ASN A 130 5.22 21.83 20.76
N SER A 131 4.11 21.16 21.09
CA SER A 131 3.37 21.35 22.35
C SER A 131 2.38 20.20 22.57
N VAL A 132 2.36 19.63 23.79
CA VAL A 132 1.44 18.56 24.21
C VAL A 132 0.09 19.13 24.72
N ALA A 133 -0.13 20.44 24.63
CA ALA A 133 -1.26 21.10 25.31
C ALA A 133 -2.63 20.97 24.61
N ARG A 134 -2.71 20.41 23.40
CA ARG A 134 -3.97 20.33 22.62
C ARG A 134 -4.07 19.07 21.74
N LEU A 135 -3.71 17.90 22.27
CA LEU A 135 -3.85 16.64 21.53
C LEU A 135 -5.28 16.05 21.56
N ASP A 136 -6.27 16.79 22.08
CA ASP A 136 -7.65 16.31 22.20
C ASP A 136 -8.42 16.32 20.87
N ARG A 137 -7.89 16.96 19.82
CA ARG A 137 -8.47 16.93 18.47
C ARG A 137 -7.39 16.96 17.40
N VAL A 138 -7.20 15.84 16.71
CA VAL A 138 -6.48 15.80 15.43
C VAL A 138 -7.56 15.80 14.34
N PRO A 139 -7.62 16.84 13.47
CA PRO A 139 -8.55 16.91 12.34
C PRO A 139 -8.20 15.95 11.21
#